data_AF-A0A832CPR9-F1
#
_entry.id   AF-A0A832CPR9-F1
#
_cell.length_a   1.000
_cell.length_b   1.000
_cell.length_c   1.000
_cell.angle_alpha   90.00
_cell.angle_beta   90.00
_cell.angle_gamma   90.00
#
_symmetry.space_group_name_H-M   'P 1'
#
loop_
_entity.id
_entity.type
_entity.pdbx_description
1 polymer ?
#
loop_
_entity_poly.entity_id
_entity_poly.type
_entity_poly.pdbx_seq_one_letter_code
_entity_poly.pdbx_strand_id
1 'polypeptide(L)'
;MLVKPKNGTDYEQVAERIHQLINEAQRQIPGVNAELTGQPLLEIQEMSQARKDTTIASIIALIMCGALFITAYKETGRPLKVILCLVLGVVYTLAFTTVTVGSLNILTLTFLPILIGLGIDFGIHIVSRYEEELYRMRPPLQALSTTMKKTAPNIVIGAFTTSGAFLAMCLTDFSGIRQMGFICGVGIILVLITIITLLPVLLLTGRQNRLDWYQAQKFTLKKKIYGILTPNPIIVLFLAACITFAIIPVIPRVRFDYNLLNLQNSPPTISKNRNEAYPARIKLNSVLRRDRK
;
A
#
# COMPACT_ATOMS: atom_id res chain seq x y z
N MET A 1 -21.35 16.06 -27.03
CA MET A 1 -22.40 16.82 -26.35
C MET A 1 -22.08 16.81 -24.86
N LEU A 2 -21.84 17.95 -24.22
CA LEU A 2 -21.54 18.03 -22.77
C LEU A 2 -22.86 18.04 -22.01
N VAL A 3 -23.27 16.88 -21.50
CA VAL A 3 -24.47 16.75 -20.65
C VAL A 3 -24.02 16.87 -19.20
N LYS A 4 -24.39 17.98 -18.55
CA LYS A 4 -24.14 18.18 -17.12
C LYS A 4 -25.40 17.75 -16.35
N PRO A 5 -25.37 16.73 -15.49
CA PRO A 5 -26.54 16.30 -14.74
C PRO A 5 -27.03 17.42 -13.80
N LYS A 6 -28.35 17.57 -13.68
CA LYS A 6 -29.00 18.46 -12.72
C LYS A 6 -29.05 17.74 -11.37
N ASN A 7 -28.55 18.39 -10.31
CA ASN A 7 -28.56 18.02 -8.89
C ASN A 7 -28.92 16.56 -8.53
N GLY A 8 -27.94 15.82 -8.01
CA GLY A 8 -28.15 14.54 -7.32
C GLY A 8 -28.23 13.30 -8.20
N THR A 9 -28.02 13.43 -9.52
CA THR A 9 -27.84 12.26 -10.40
C THR A 9 -26.40 11.76 -10.29
N ASP A 10 -26.24 10.48 -9.95
CA ASP A 10 -24.95 9.82 -9.88
C ASP A 10 -24.31 9.82 -11.27
N TYR A 11 -23.13 10.45 -11.41
CA TYR A 11 -22.44 10.56 -12.69
C TYR A 11 -22.14 9.17 -13.28
N GLU A 12 -22.02 8.16 -12.43
CA GLU A 12 -21.83 6.76 -12.81
C GLU A 12 -23.07 6.22 -13.55
N GLN A 13 -24.28 6.47 -13.02
CA GLN A 13 -25.54 6.07 -13.66
C GLN A 13 -25.78 6.79 -14.99
N VAL A 14 -25.42 8.07 -15.09
CA VAL A 14 -25.53 8.83 -16.34
C VAL A 14 -24.56 8.29 -17.39
N ALA A 15 -23.32 8.00 -17.00
CA ALA A 15 -22.30 7.42 -17.87
C ALA A 15 -22.71 6.03 -18.38
N GLU A 16 -23.28 5.18 -17.51
CA GLU A 16 -23.83 3.89 -17.88
C GLU A 16 -25.00 4.02 -18.84
N ARG A 17 -25.93 4.94 -18.58
CA ARG A 17 -27.09 5.14 -19.45
C ARG A 17 -26.70 5.62 -20.84
N ILE A 18 -25.71 6.52 -20.93
CA ILE A 18 -25.18 6.96 -22.23
C ILE A 18 -24.46 5.81 -22.94
N HIS A 19 -23.70 4.97 -22.24
CA HIS A 19 -23.10 3.76 -22.84
C HIS A 19 -24.15 2.79 -23.39
N GLN A 20 -25.26 2.58 -22.67
CA GLN A 20 -26.37 1.75 -23.14
C GLN A 20 -26.97 2.29 -24.44
N LEU A 21 -27.27 3.59 -24.49
CA LEU A 21 -27.84 4.24 -25.68
C LEU A 21 -26.89 4.20 -26.88
N ILE A 22 -25.58 4.38 -26.65
CA ILE A 22 -24.56 4.26 -27.71
C ILE A 22 -24.53 2.82 -28.24
N ASN A 23 -24.50 1.82 -27.36
CA ASN A 23 -24.49 0.40 -27.76
C ASN A 23 -25.77 0.01 -28.52
N GLU A 24 -26.93 0.51 -28.10
CA GLU A 24 -28.21 0.31 -28.80
C GLU A 24 -28.20 0.94 -30.20
N ALA A 25 -27.71 2.18 -30.32
CA ALA A 25 -27.60 2.87 -31.61
C ALA A 25 -26.61 2.18 -32.57
N GLN A 26 -25.48 1.69 -32.06
CA GLN A 26 -24.49 0.95 -32.87
C GLN A 26 -25.02 -0.39 -33.37
N ARG A 27 -25.88 -1.08 -32.62
CA ARG A 27 -26.55 -2.29 -33.09
C ARG A 27 -27.54 -2.01 -34.22
N GLN A 28 -28.14 -0.83 -34.24
CA GLN A 28 -29.08 -0.41 -35.28
C GLN A 28 -28.38 0.10 -36.55
N ILE A 29 -27.15 0.61 -36.44
CA ILE A 29 -26.39 1.18 -37.55
C ILE A 29 -25.05 0.43 -37.71
N PRO A 30 -25.03 -0.70 -38.46
CA PRO A 30 -23.79 -1.46 -38.69
C PRO A 30 -22.76 -0.60 -39.45
N GLY A 31 -21.55 -0.50 -38.89
CA GLY A 31 -20.42 0.27 -39.44
C GLY A 31 -20.08 1.56 -38.69
N VAL A 32 -20.85 1.97 -37.68
CA VAL A 32 -20.55 3.14 -36.84
C VAL A 32 -19.89 2.74 -35.53
N ASN A 33 -18.66 3.20 -35.30
CA ASN A 33 -17.98 3.14 -34.01
C ASN A 33 -18.19 4.45 -33.24
N ALA A 34 -18.86 4.39 -32.11
CA ALA A 34 -19.08 5.51 -31.21
C ALA A 34 -18.60 5.12 -29.80
N GLU A 35 -17.80 5.98 -29.19
CA GLU A 35 -17.28 5.80 -27.84
C GLU A 35 -17.56 7.05 -27.00
N LEU A 36 -17.85 6.84 -25.71
CA LEU A 36 -18.02 7.94 -24.78
C LEU A 36 -16.65 8.41 -24.27
N THR A 37 -16.42 9.72 -24.29
CA THR A 37 -15.20 10.35 -23.79
C THR A 37 -15.52 11.66 -23.10
N GLY A 38 -14.57 12.16 -22.31
CA GLY A 38 -14.69 13.41 -21.54
C GLY A 38 -14.15 13.26 -20.12
N GLN A 39 -13.73 14.38 -19.52
CA GLN A 39 -13.13 14.39 -18.18
C GLN A 39 -13.99 13.70 -17.10
N PRO A 40 -15.32 13.94 -17.01
CA PRO A 40 -16.12 13.30 -15.96
C PRO A 40 -16.16 11.77 -16.07
N LEU A 41 -16.15 11.22 -17.29
CA LEU A 41 -16.10 9.77 -17.48
C LEU A 41 -14.73 9.21 -17.07
N LEU A 42 -13.64 9.89 -17.45
CA LEU A 42 -12.28 9.48 -17.10
C LEU A 42 -12.09 9.45 -15.58
N GLU A 43 -12.56 10.46 -14.85
CA GLU A 43 -12.46 10.51 -13.38
C GLU A 43 -13.20 9.35 -12.70
N ILE A 44 -14.39 8.99 -13.17
CA ILE A 44 -15.16 7.84 -12.64
C ILE A 44 -14.44 6.54 -12.93
N GLN A 45 -13.93 6.36 -14.16
CA GLN A 45 -13.19 5.18 -14.57
C GLN A 45 -11.91 5.02 -13.75
N GLU A 46 -11.15 6.10 -13.55
CA GLU A 46 -9.93 6.11 -12.73
C GLU A 46 -10.22 5.78 -11.27
N MET A 47 -11.25 6.38 -10.69
CA MET A 47 -11.62 6.12 -9.30
C MET A 47 -12.11 4.67 -9.10
N SER A 48 -12.92 4.14 -10.04
CA SER A 48 -13.38 2.75 -10.03
C SER A 48 -12.21 1.76 -10.19
N GLN A 49 -11.30 2.04 -11.12
CA GLN A 49 -10.10 1.22 -11.35
C GLN A 49 -9.19 1.23 -10.13
N ALA A 50 -8.86 2.41 -9.59
CA ALA A 50 -8.04 2.54 -8.41
C ALA A 50 -8.63 1.84 -7.18
N ARG A 51 -9.97 1.88 -7.01
CA ARG A 51 -10.66 1.14 -5.95
C ARG A 51 -10.49 -0.37 -6.12
N LYS A 52 -10.66 -0.90 -7.33
CA LYS A 52 -10.45 -2.32 -7.62
C LYS A 52 -9.01 -2.74 -7.36
N ASP A 53 -8.05 -2.00 -7.90
CA ASP A 53 -6.62 -2.30 -7.76
C ASP A 53 -6.16 -2.22 -6.30
N THR A 54 -6.62 -1.22 -5.56
CA THR A 54 -6.36 -1.09 -4.12
C THR A 54 -6.95 -2.25 -3.33
N THR A 55 -8.19 -2.66 -3.66
CA THR A 55 -8.86 -3.78 -2.98
C THR A 55 -8.09 -5.08 -3.22
N ILE A 56 -7.72 -5.35 -4.47
CA ILE A 56 -6.92 -6.51 -4.85
C ILE A 56 -5.55 -6.47 -4.16
N ALA A 57 -4.85 -5.34 -4.21
CA ALA A 57 -3.57 -5.16 -3.55
C ALA A 57 -3.65 -5.38 -2.04
N SER A 58 -4.72 -4.91 -1.39
CA SER A 58 -4.95 -5.10 0.05
C SER A 58 -5.20 -6.57 0.40
N ILE A 59 -6.02 -7.27 -0.39
CA ILE A 59 -6.29 -8.70 -0.19
C ILE A 59 -5.00 -9.52 -0.41
N ILE A 60 -4.28 -9.24 -1.50
CA ILE A 60 -3.00 -9.90 -1.78
C ILE A 60 -2.00 -9.63 -0.67
N ALA A 61 -1.84 -8.38 -0.23
CA ALA A 61 -0.96 -8.01 0.86
C ALA A 61 -1.31 -8.77 2.15
N LEU A 62 -2.59 -8.81 2.53
CA LEU A 62 -3.04 -9.51 3.73
C LEU A 62 -2.77 -11.02 3.65
N ILE A 63 -3.06 -11.64 2.51
CA ILE A 63 -2.80 -13.07 2.28
C ILE A 63 -1.30 -13.35 2.28
N MET A 64 -0.49 -12.56 1.57
CA MET A 64 0.96 -12.76 1.50
C MET A 64 1.63 -12.56 2.85
N CYS A 65 1.30 -11.49 3.56
CA CYS A 65 1.82 -11.22 4.90
C CYS A 65 1.39 -12.32 5.88
N GLY A 66 0.13 -12.76 5.82
CA GLY A 66 -0.36 -13.88 6.62
C GLY A 66 0.34 -15.20 6.30
N ALA A 67 0.51 -15.54 5.02
CA ALA A 67 1.21 -16.76 4.58
C ALA A 67 2.70 -16.73 4.97
N LEU A 68 3.37 -15.59 4.81
CA LEU A 68 4.75 -15.39 5.28
C LEU A 68 4.83 -15.57 6.80
N PHE A 69 3.89 -15.00 7.55
CA PHE A 69 3.88 -15.13 8.99
C PHE A 69 3.65 -16.58 9.44
N ILE A 70 2.68 -17.27 8.86
CA ILE A 70 2.40 -18.69 9.13
C ILE A 70 3.62 -19.57 8.78
N THR A 71 4.24 -19.35 7.62
CA THR A 71 5.41 -20.15 7.20
C THR A 71 6.64 -19.88 8.05
N ALA A 72 6.87 -18.63 8.47
CA ALA A 72 8.00 -18.26 9.30
C ALA A 72 7.91 -18.85 10.72
N TYR A 73 6.70 -18.97 11.27
CA TYR A 73 6.47 -19.41 12.64
C TYR A 73 5.92 -20.85 12.74
N LYS A 74 5.60 -21.48 11.60
CA LYS A 74 5.07 -22.84 11.47
C LYS A 74 3.83 -23.12 12.33
N GLU A 75 3.06 -22.07 12.61
CA GLU A 75 1.84 -22.10 13.41
C GLU A 75 0.78 -21.18 12.77
N THR A 76 -0.49 -21.56 12.83
CA THR A 76 -1.60 -20.78 12.27
C THR A 76 -2.35 -19.95 13.31
N GLY A 77 -2.27 -20.31 14.59
CA GLY A 77 -3.05 -19.69 15.67
C GLY A 77 -2.64 -18.25 15.96
N ARG A 78 -1.35 -18.03 16.25
CA ARG A 78 -0.82 -16.69 16.57
C ARG A 78 -0.93 -15.70 15.39
N PRO A 79 -0.57 -16.05 14.14
CA PRO A 79 -0.72 -15.13 13.00
C PRO A 79 -2.16 -14.70 12.74
N LEU A 80 -3.14 -15.61 12.89
CA LEU A 80 -4.54 -15.27 12.67
C LEU A 80 -5.06 -14.25 13.70
N LYS A 81 -4.60 -14.33 14.95
CA LYS A 81 -4.91 -13.35 16.00
C LYS A 81 -4.35 -11.96 15.67
N VAL A 82 -3.13 -11.91 15.11
CA VAL A 82 -2.53 -10.65 14.64
C VAL A 82 -3.32 -10.07 13.47
N ILE A 83 -3.66 -10.89 12.48
CA ILE A 83 -4.47 -10.49 11.33
C ILE A 83 -5.81 -9.92 11.80
N LEU A 84 -6.46 -10.56 12.78
CA LEU A 84 -7.71 -10.07 13.35
C LEU A 84 -7.55 -8.68 13.98
N CYS A 85 -6.50 -8.47 14.79
CA CYS A 85 -6.20 -7.16 15.38
C CYS A 85 -5.92 -6.09 14.31
N LEU A 86 -5.18 -6.46 13.27
CA LEU A 86 -4.85 -5.57 12.16
C LEU A 86 -6.11 -5.15 11.40
N VAL A 87 -6.97 -6.11 11.03
CA VAL A 87 -8.23 -5.84 10.32
C VAL A 87 -9.13 -4.92 11.16
N LEU A 88 -9.23 -5.15 12.47
CA LEU A 88 -9.97 -4.27 13.37
C LEU A 88 -9.38 -2.85 13.42
N GLY A 89 -8.05 -2.71 13.47
CA GLY A 89 -7.39 -1.41 13.39
C GLY A 89 -7.65 -0.68 12.06
N VAL A 90 -7.67 -1.40 10.94
CA VAL A 90 -8.04 -0.85 9.62
C VAL A 90 -9.51 -0.42 9.60
N VAL A 91 -10.42 -1.22 10.17
CA VAL A 91 -11.85 -0.87 10.30
C VAL A 91 -12.02 0.39 11.15
N TYR A 92 -11.30 0.53 12.27
CA TYR A 92 -11.33 1.75 13.07
C TYR A 92 -10.78 2.95 12.31
N THR A 93 -9.75 2.75 11.48
CA THR A 93 -9.22 3.82 10.63
C THR A 93 -10.23 4.25 9.57
N LEU A 94 -10.92 3.30 8.94
CA LEU A 94 -12.01 3.60 8.01
C LEU A 94 -13.13 4.38 8.71
N ALA A 95 -13.59 3.91 9.88
CA ALA A 95 -14.63 4.59 10.65
C ALA A 95 -14.21 6.02 11.04
N PHE A 96 -12.99 6.20 11.52
CA PHE A 96 -12.42 7.52 11.82
C PHE A 96 -12.40 8.41 10.56
N THR A 97 -11.92 7.88 9.44
CA THR A 97 -11.84 8.61 8.18
C THR A 97 -13.21 9.03 7.67
N THR A 98 -14.23 8.18 7.80
CA THR A 98 -15.61 8.50 7.44
C THR A 98 -16.15 9.68 8.25
N VAL A 99 -15.79 9.78 9.54
CA VAL A 99 -16.24 10.88 10.41
C VAL A 99 -15.45 12.17 10.17
N THR A 100 -14.14 12.10 9.92
CA THR A 100 -13.28 13.30 9.84
C THR A 100 -13.10 13.84 8.43
N VAL A 101 -12.95 12.96 7.43
CA VAL A 101 -12.67 13.35 6.03
C VAL A 101 -13.93 13.22 5.18
N GLY A 102 -14.80 12.25 5.47
CA GLY A 102 -16.09 12.06 4.80
C GLY A 102 -16.02 11.37 3.44
N SER A 103 -14.96 11.61 2.66
CA SER A 103 -14.77 10.99 1.35
C SER A 103 -13.34 10.49 1.14
N LEU A 104 -13.20 9.49 0.27
CA LEU A 104 -11.91 8.99 -0.20
C LEU A 104 -11.69 9.43 -1.64
N ASN A 105 -10.51 9.96 -1.92
CA ASN A 105 -10.01 10.23 -3.26
C ASN A 105 -9.06 9.11 -3.73
N ILE A 106 -8.65 9.18 -5.00
CA ILE A 106 -7.80 8.19 -5.66
C ILE A 106 -6.48 7.90 -4.91
N LEU A 107 -5.88 8.91 -4.29
CA LEU A 107 -4.63 8.77 -3.54
C LEU A 107 -4.89 8.18 -2.15
N THR A 108 -5.91 8.68 -1.45
CA THR A 108 -6.21 8.24 -0.10
C THR A 108 -6.57 6.76 -0.05
N LEU A 109 -7.14 6.17 -1.10
CA LEU A 109 -7.43 4.73 -1.17
C LEU A 109 -6.20 3.87 -0.91
N THR A 110 -5.01 4.33 -1.31
CA THR A 110 -3.75 3.60 -1.12
C THR A 110 -3.35 3.37 0.35
N PHE A 111 -4.02 4.05 1.31
CA PHE A 111 -3.76 3.86 2.73
C PHE A 111 -4.00 2.42 3.19
N LEU A 112 -4.96 1.72 2.58
CA LEU A 112 -5.39 0.38 2.98
C LEU A 112 -4.25 -0.67 2.87
N PRO A 113 -3.61 -0.87 1.70
CA PRO A 113 -2.48 -1.78 1.61
C PRO A 113 -1.25 -1.28 2.41
N ILE A 114 -1.06 0.03 2.55
CA ILE A 114 0.02 0.61 3.37
C ILE A 114 -0.13 0.22 4.84
N LEU A 115 -1.33 0.40 5.42
CA LEU A 115 -1.59 0.03 6.81
C LEU A 115 -1.51 -1.46 7.05
N ILE A 116 -1.91 -2.29 6.08
CA ILE A 116 -1.75 -3.74 6.18
C ILE A 116 -0.27 -4.11 6.27
N GLY A 117 0.55 -3.57 5.37
CA GLY A 117 1.99 -3.85 5.32
C GLY A 117 2.74 -3.35 6.56
N LEU A 118 2.51 -2.11 6.98
CA LEU A 118 3.21 -1.53 8.14
C LEU A 118 2.64 -1.99 9.48
N GLY A 119 1.33 -2.21 9.54
CA GLY A 119 0.63 -2.55 10.78
C GLY A 119 0.88 -3.98 11.25
N ILE A 120 1.07 -4.92 10.32
CA ILE A 120 1.31 -6.32 10.68
C ILE A 120 2.62 -6.50 11.46
N ASP A 121 3.63 -5.65 11.20
CA ASP A 121 4.94 -5.71 11.85
C ASP A 121 4.85 -5.55 13.36
N PHE A 122 3.92 -4.73 13.86
CA PHE A 122 3.71 -4.56 15.30
C PHE A 122 3.30 -5.89 15.96
N GLY A 123 2.40 -6.63 15.32
CA GLY A 123 1.97 -7.94 15.81
C GLY A 123 3.07 -8.99 15.69
N ILE A 124 3.85 -8.97 14.60
CA ILE A 124 5.00 -9.85 14.40
C ILE A 124 6.02 -9.65 15.53
N HIS A 125 6.37 -8.41 15.88
CA HIS A 125 7.33 -8.14 16.95
C HIS A 125 6.83 -8.60 18.33
N ILE A 126 5.55 -8.40 18.65
CA ILE A 126 4.97 -8.88 19.91
C ILE A 126 4.97 -10.41 19.95
N VAL A 127 4.48 -11.07 18.91
CA VAL A 127 4.43 -12.55 18.86
C VAL A 127 5.82 -13.14 18.91
N SER A 128 6.78 -12.60 18.15
CA SER A 128 8.18 -13.05 18.15
C SER A 128 8.79 -13.04 19.55
N ARG A 129 8.61 -11.93 20.28
CA ARG A 129 9.13 -11.84 21.65
C ARG A 129 8.36 -12.72 22.62
N TYR A 130 7.04 -12.82 22.48
CA TYR A 130 6.22 -13.69 23.30
C TYR A 130 6.66 -15.16 23.18
N GLU A 131 6.93 -15.62 21.97
CA GLU A 131 7.47 -16.95 21.72
C GLU A 131 8.87 -17.16 22.30
N GLU A 132 9.77 -16.18 22.17
CA GLU A 132 11.09 -16.25 22.78
C GLU A 132 11.00 -16.39 24.30
N GLU A 133 10.06 -15.69 24.94
CA GLU A 133 9.84 -15.76 26.38
C GLU A 133 9.15 -17.07 26.82
N LEU A 134 8.22 -17.61 26.02
CA LEU A 134 7.65 -18.95 26.23
C LEU A 134 8.74 -20.03 26.15
N TYR A 135 9.67 -19.91 25.20
CA TYR A 135 10.79 -20.84 25.05
C TYR A 135 11.72 -20.86 26.26
N ARG A 136 11.80 -19.74 27.00
CA ARG A 136 12.54 -19.66 28.28
C ARG A 136 11.78 -20.33 29.43
N MET A 137 10.81 -21.20 29.14
CA MET A 137 10.00 -21.96 30.10
C MET A 137 9.24 -21.07 31.08
N ARG A 138 8.88 -19.86 30.66
CA ARG A 138 8.07 -18.94 31.46
C ARG A 138 6.58 -19.29 31.31
N PRO A 139 5.78 -19.22 32.38
CA PRO A 139 4.34 -19.35 32.26
C PRO A 139 3.79 -18.28 31.31
N PRO A 140 2.75 -18.58 30.51
CA PRO A 140 2.23 -17.68 29.45
C PRO A 140 1.99 -16.24 29.91
N LEU A 141 1.40 -16.06 31.09
CA LEU A 141 1.15 -14.73 31.65
C LEU A 141 2.44 -13.95 31.93
N GLN A 142 3.50 -14.61 32.44
CA GLN A 142 4.79 -13.98 32.71
C GLN A 142 5.58 -13.71 31.43
N ALA A 143 5.48 -14.60 30.44
CA ALA A 143 6.07 -14.41 29.11
C ALA A 143 5.45 -13.18 28.42
N LEU A 144 4.13 -13.06 28.46
CA LEU A 144 3.40 -11.91 27.91
C LEU A 144 3.72 -10.63 28.67
N SER A 145 3.70 -10.65 30.01
CA SER A 145 4.06 -9.49 30.84
C SER A 145 5.46 -8.98 30.53
N THR A 146 6.43 -9.89 30.35
CA THR A 146 7.80 -9.52 29.97
C THR A 146 7.85 -8.91 28.57
N THR A 147 7.12 -9.51 27.63
CA THR A 147 7.03 -9.03 26.24
C THR A 147 6.47 -7.61 26.19
N MET A 148 5.37 -7.36 26.90
CA MET A 148 4.75 -6.04 26.97
C MET A 148 5.66 -5.01 27.65
N LYS A 149 6.42 -5.40 28.69
CA LYS A 149 7.37 -4.49 29.35
C LYS A 149 8.59 -4.14 28.50
N LYS A 150 9.11 -5.08 27.70
CA LYS A 150 10.40 -4.91 27.01
C LYS A 150 10.26 -4.52 25.54
N THR A 151 9.22 -4.97 24.86
CA THR A 151 9.08 -4.83 23.40
C THR A 151 8.02 -3.81 23.02
N ALA A 152 6.90 -3.73 23.74
CA ALA A 152 5.85 -2.77 23.40
C ALA A 152 6.33 -1.31 23.39
N PRO A 153 7.19 -0.83 24.32
CA PRO A 153 7.69 0.55 24.26
C PRO A 153 8.46 0.87 22.96
N ASN A 154 9.25 -0.09 22.46
CA ASN A 154 10.00 0.08 21.21
C ASN A 154 9.05 0.14 20.00
N ILE A 155 8.00 -0.68 20.01
CA ILE A 155 6.96 -0.66 18.96
C ILE A 155 6.20 0.67 19.00
N VAL A 156 5.85 1.17 20.19
CA VAL A 156 5.15 2.46 20.35
C VAL A 156 5.99 3.59 19.78
N ILE A 157 7.28 3.67 20.14
CA ILE A 157 8.19 4.69 19.61
C ILE A 157 8.28 4.58 18.08
N GLY A 158 8.48 3.37 17.55
CA GLY A 158 8.49 3.13 16.10
C GLY A 158 7.21 3.61 15.42
N ALA A 159 6.04 3.25 15.95
CA ALA A 159 4.75 3.68 15.43
C ALA A 159 4.57 5.20 15.47
N PHE A 160 5.01 5.89 16.52
CA PHE A 160 5.00 7.37 16.58
C PHE A 160 5.92 7.99 15.53
N THR A 161 7.11 7.43 15.29
CA THR A 161 8.00 7.94 14.24
C THR A 161 7.40 7.77 12.84
N THR A 162 6.83 6.60 12.53
CA THR A 162 6.18 6.34 11.24
C THR A 162 4.91 7.20 11.07
N SER A 163 4.09 7.30 12.12
CA SER A 163 2.92 8.18 12.15
C SER A 163 3.33 9.64 11.90
N GLY A 164 4.37 10.13 12.58
CA GLY A 164 4.93 11.46 12.37
C GLY A 164 5.38 11.71 10.93
N ALA A 165 6.00 10.73 10.28
CA ALA A 165 6.39 10.84 8.87
C ALA A 165 5.18 11.01 7.93
N PHE A 166 4.09 10.27 8.16
CA PHE A 166 2.85 10.46 7.39
C PHE A 166 2.15 11.78 7.75
N LEU A 167 2.13 12.16 9.02
CA LEU A 167 1.55 13.44 9.45
C LEU A 167 2.33 14.65 8.91
N ALA A 168 3.63 14.53 8.65
CA ALA A 168 4.41 15.57 7.98
C ALA A 168 3.88 15.89 6.56
N MET A 169 3.25 14.93 5.89
CA MET A 169 2.57 15.19 4.62
C MET A 169 1.39 16.16 4.77
N CYS A 170 0.87 16.39 5.97
CA CYS A 170 -0.19 17.38 6.19
C CYS A 170 0.26 18.82 5.93
N LEU A 171 1.58 19.07 5.88
CA LEU A 171 2.17 20.38 5.59
C LEU A 171 2.08 20.76 4.11
N THR A 172 1.63 19.87 3.23
CA THR A 172 1.47 20.17 1.81
C THR A 172 0.16 20.89 1.50
N ASP A 173 0.18 21.73 0.48
CA ASP A 173 -1.02 22.38 -0.06
C ASP A 173 -1.88 21.45 -0.91
N PHE A 174 -1.32 20.32 -1.35
CA PHE A 174 -2.01 19.34 -2.18
C PHE A 174 -2.97 18.47 -1.34
N SER A 175 -4.27 18.76 -1.44
CA SER A 175 -5.32 18.16 -0.59
C SER A 175 -5.30 16.63 -0.54
N GLY A 176 -5.06 15.97 -1.68
CA GLY A 176 -5.04 14.51 -1.76
C GLY A 176 -3.91 13.89 -0.92
N ILE A 177 -2.71 14.47 -0.95
CA ILE A 177 -1.56 14.02 -0.17
C ILE A 177 -1.75 14.38 1.30
N ARG A 178 -2.27 15.58 1.60
CA ARG A 178 -2.57 16.01 2.98
C ARG A 178 -3.56 15.06 3.66
N GLN A 179 -4.67 14.72 3.00
CA GLN A 179 -5.66 13.77 3.52
C GLN A 179 -5.06 12.38 3.68
N MET A 180 -4.27 11.90 2.71
CA MET A 180 -3.62 10.59 2.78
C MET A 180 -2.66 10.52 3.98
N GLY A 181 -1.84 11.56 4.18
CA GLY A 181 -0.94 11.66 5.33
C GLY A 181 -1.67 11.64 6.66
N PHE A 182 -2.77 12.38 6.76
CA PHE A 182 -3.61 12.39 7.96
C PHE A 182 -4.21 11.01 8.26
N ILE A 183 -4.82 10.37 7.25
CA ILE A 183 -5.45 9.04 7.37
C ILE A 183 -4.41 7.97 7.76
N CYS A 184 -3.28 7.91 7.05
CA CYS A 184 -2.21 6.95 7.35
C CYS A 184 -1.61 7.20 8.74
N GLY A 185 -1.33 8.47 9.07
CA GLY A 185 -0.72 8.86 10.34
C GLY A 185 -1.58 8.43 11.53
N VAL A 186 -2.88 8.75 11.52
CA VAL A 186 -3.81 8.33 12.57
C VAL A 186 -4.05 6.82 12.52
N GLY A 187 -4.16 6.24 11.33
CA GLY A 187 -4.41 4.82 11.14
C GLY A 187 -3.32 3.94 11.74
N ILE A 188 -2.05 4.34 11.64
CA ILE A 188 -0.94 3.64 12.29
C ILE A 188 -1.13 3.60 13.80
N ILE A 189 -1.56 4.70 14.42
CA ILE A 189 -1.80 4.77 15.87
C ILE A 189 -3.02 3.92 16.26
N LEU A 190 -4.08 3.90 15.46
CA LEU A 190 -5.25 3.05 15.71
C LEU A 190 -4.90 1.56 15.62
N VAL A 191 -4.11 1.16 14.61
CA VAL A 191 -3.61 -0.22 14.49
C VAL A 191 -2.71 -0.58 15.67
N LEU A 192 -1.82 0.32 16.08
CA LEU A 192 -0.97 0.15 17.27
C LEU A 192 -1.83 -0.10 18.52
N ILE A 193 -2.86 0.73 18.75
CA ILE A 193 -3.76 0.60 19.90
C ILE A 193 -4.43 -0.77 19.89
N THR A 194 -5.01 -1.19 18.76
CA THR A 194 -5.66 -2.49 18.66
C THR A 194 -4.68 -3.63 18.92
N ILE A 195 -3.45 -3.55 18.41
CA ILE A 195 -2.44 -4.58 18.64
C ILE A 195 -1.97 -4.61 20.10
N ILE A 196 -1.70 -3.47 20.73
CA ILE A 196 -1.22 -3.43 22.12
C ILE A 196 -2.31 -3.82 23.12
N THR A 197 -3.58 -3.61 22.80
CA THR A 197 -4.70 -3.89 23.71
C THR A 197 -5.32 -5.27 23.48
N LEU A 198 -5.66 -5.60 22.23
CA LEU A 198 -6.42 -6.81 21.90
C LEU A 198 -5.53 -8.04 21.75
N LEU A 199 -4.34 -7.90 21.14
CA LEU A 199 -3.46 -9.04 20.88
C LEU A 199 -3.04 -9.76 22.18
N PRO A 200 -2.63 -9.08 23.26
CA PRO A 200 -2.25 -9.77 24.51
C PRO A 200 -3.39 -10.64 25.06
N VAL A 201 -4.63 -10.14 25.02
CA VAL A 201 -5.82 -10.87 25.47
C VAL A 201 -6.03 -12.10 24.60
N LEU A 202 -5.99 -11.94 23.27
CA LEU A 202 -6.15 -13.05 22.33
C LEU A 202 -5.03 -14.09 22.44
N LEU A 203 -3.80 -13.69 22.78
CA LEU A 203 -2.68 -14.61 22.98
C LEU A 203 -2.86 -15.46 24.25
N LEU A 204 -3.46 -14.91 25.31
CA LEU A 204 -3.80 -15.69 26.51
C LEU A 204 -4.95 -16.67 26.27
N THR A 205 -5.84 -16.35 25.33
CA THR A 205 -6.97 -17.22 24.96
C THR A 205 -6.54 -18.28 23.94
N GLY A 206 -6.70 -19.57 24.28
CA GLY A 206 -6.54 -20.69 23.34
C GLY A 206 -5.46 -21.70 23.72
N ARG A 207 -5.54 -22.89 23.10
CA ARG A 207 -4.63 -24.02 23.36
C ARG A 207 -3.25 -23.88 22.69
N GLN A 208 -3.04 -22.83 21.89
CA GLN A 208 -1.78 -22.54 21.19
C GLN A 208 -0.66 -21.97 22.10
N ASN A 209 -0.83 -22.04 23.42
CA ASN A 209 0.23 -21.70 24.39
C ASN A 209 1.19 -22.87 24.64
N ARG A 210 1.08 -23.96 23.87
CA ARG A 210 2.08 -25.01 23.84
C ARG A 210 3.21 -24.59 22.90
N LEU A 211 4.43 -24.98 23.29
CA LEU A 211 5.63 -24.83 22.48
C LEU A 211 5.46 -25.69 21.23
N ASP A 212 4.82 -25.13 20.20
CA ASP A 212 4.83 -25.71 18.86
C ASP A 212 6.25 -25.52 18.32
N TRP A 213 7.12 -26.46 18.70
CA TRP A 213 8.46 -26.72 18.18
C TRP A 213 9.04 -25.59 17.34
N TYR A 214 9.47 -24.50 17.98
CA TYR A 214 10.46 -23.62 17.37
C TYR A 214 11.77 -24.42 17.28
N GLN A 215 11.92 -25.20 16.21
CA GLN A 215 13.24 -25.35 15.63
C GLN A 215 13.60 -23.93 15.22
N ALA A 216 14.39 -23.26 16.06
CA ALA A 216 15.24 -22.18 15.61
C ALA A 216 15.95 -22.73 14.39
N GLN A 217 15.40 -22.45 13.21
CA GLN A 217 16.08 -22.73 11.97
C GLN A 217 17.25 -21.77 12.07
N LYS A 218 18.37 -22.29 12.59
CA LYS A 218 19.70 -21.75 12.34
C LYS A 218 19.69 -21.64 10.84
N PHE A 219 19.39 -20.46 10.31
CA PHE A 219 19.40 -20.21 8.88
C PHE A 219 20.83 -20.51 8.45
N THR A 220 21.09 -21.73 8.00
CA THR A 220 22.45 -22.23 7.76
C THR A 220 23.13 -21.43 6.66
N LEU A 221 22.33 -20.83 5.76
CA LEU A 221 22.76 -19.84 4.78
C LEU A 221 23.41 -18.58 5.40
N LYS A 222 23.04 -18.18 6.63
CA LYS A 222 23.61 -16.99 7.30
C LYS A 222 25.08 -17.18 7.66
N LYS A 223 25.59 -18.38 7.93
CA LYS A 223 26.99 -18.54 8.35
C LYS A 223 28.02 -18.15 7.27
N LYS A 224 27.70 -18.33 5.99
CA LYS A 224 28.67 -18.12 4.89
C LYS A 224 28.75 -16.67 4.42
N ILE A 225 27.61 -15.99 4.28
CA ILE A 225 27.57 -14.57 3.86
C ILE A 225 28.06 -13.67 5.00
N TYR A 226 27.54 -13.87 6.21
CA TYR A 226 27.96 -13.08 7.36
C TYR A 226 29.42 -13.36 7.72
N GLY A 227 29.91 -14.60 7.59
CA GLY A 227 31.33 -14.92 7.82
C GLY A 227 32.33 -14.23 6.88
N ILE A 228 31.89 -13.70 5.74
CA ILE A 228 32.74 -12.93 4.81
C ILE A 228 32.60 -11.41 5.04
N LEU A 229 31.39 -10.93 5.35
CA LEU A 229 31.12 -9.49 5.52
C LEU A 229 31.41 -8.97 6.94
N THR A 230 31.11 -9.73 7.99
CA THR A 230 31.28 -9.27 9.38
C THR A 230 32.74 -9.12 9.85
N PRO A 231 33.74 -9.86 9.34
CA PRO A 231 35.13 -9.67 9.78
C PRO A 231 35.77 -8.37 9.27
N ASN A 232 35.28 -7.81 8.15
CA ASN A 232 35.94 -6.71 7.45
C ASN A 232 35.00 -5.52 7.21
N PRO A 233 34.62 -4.76 8.27
CA PRO A 233 33.69 -3.63 8.15
C PRO A 233 34.18 -2.53 7.19
N ILE A 234 35.49 -2.37 7.04
CA ILE A 234 36.10 -1.41 6.11
C ILE A 234 35.80 -1.78 4.65
N ILE A 235 35.81 -3.07 4.30
CA ILE A 235 35.51 -3.52 2.93
C ILE A 235 34.03 -3.27 2.61
N VAL A 236 33.14 -3.51 3.57
CA VAL A 236 31.70 -3.24 3.40
C VAL A 236 31.46 -1.75 3.20
N LEU A 237 32.12 -0.89 4.00
CA LEU A 237 32.01 0.55 3.89
C LEU A 237 32.60 1.08 2.57
N PHE A 238 33.74 0.53 2.15
CA PHE A 238 34.37 0.88 0.87
C PHE A 238 33.50 0.47 -0.32
N LEU A 239 32.99 -0.76 -0.34
CA LEU A 239 32.09 -1.23 -1.39
C LEU A 239 30.81 -0.39 -1.45
N ALA A 240 30.20 -0.08 -0.30
CA ALA A 240 29.04 0.79 -0.23
C ALA A 240 29.35 2.19 -0.80
N ALA A 241 30.47 2.79 -0.39
CA ALA A 241 30.91 4.09 -0.88
C ALA A 241 31.20 4.09 -2.39
N CYS A 242 31.87 3.05 -2.91
CA CYS A 242 32.13 2.90 -4.34
C CYS A 242 30.84 2.77 -5.15
N ILE A 243 29.88 1.97 -4.67
CA ILE A 243 28.57 1.83 -5.31
C ILE A 243 27.83 3.17 -5.30
N THR A 244 27.80 3.88 -4.16
CA THR A 244 27.19 5.21 -4.08
C THR A 244 27.85 6.18 -5.05
N PHE A 245 29.18 6.23 -5.10
CA PHE A 245 29.93 7.12 -5.98
C PHE A 245 29.70 6.80 -7.47
N ALA A 246 29.56 5.51 -7.82
CA ALA A 246 29.23 5.09 -9.17
C ALA A 246 27.81 5.51 -9.61
N ILE A 247 26.87 5.63 -8.67
CA ILE A 247 25.47 5.99 -8.95
C ILE A 247 25.29 7.52 -9.03
N ILE A 248 26.07 8.32 -8.31
CA ILE A 248 25.97 9.80 -8.29
C ILE A 248 25.87 10.43 -9.70
N PRO A 249 26.70 10.04 -10.70
CA PRO A 249 26.61 10.58 -12.05
C PRO A 249 25.30 10.27 -12.80
N VAL A 250 24.53 9.28 -12.35
CA VAL A 250 23.26 8.89 -12.95
C VAL A 250 22.11 9.76 -12.44
N ILE A 251 22.21 10.31 -11.22
CA ILE A 251 21.16 11.11 -10.56
C ILE A 251 20.68 12.29 -11.43
N PRO A 252 21.55 13.09 -12.09
CA PRO A 252 21.11 14.19 -12.96
C PRO A 252 20.29 13.76 -14.18
N ARG A 253 20.23 12.46 -14.51
CA ARG A 253 19.45 11.95 -15.65
C ARG A 253 17.96 11.75 -15.32
N VAL A 254 17.56 11.87 -14.05
CA VAL A 254 16.15 11.78 -13.65
C VAL A 254 15.38 12.96 -14.24
N ARG A 255 14.39 12.67 -15.10
CA ARG A 255 13.52 13.68 -15.71
C ARG A 255 12.16 13.69 -15.03
N PHE A 256 11.59 14.87 -14.87
CA PHE A 256 10.23 15.03 -14.38
C PHE A 256 9.23 14.93 -15.54
N ASP A 257 8.22 14.09 -15.39
CA ASP A 257 7.11 14.01 -16.35
C ASP A 257 6.00 14.99 -15.93
N TYR A 258 5.83 16.05 -16.70
CA TYR A 258 4.80 17.06 -16.45
C TYR A 258 3.44 16.67 -17.06
N ASN A 259 3.40 15.60 -17.86
CA ASN A 259 2.17 15.20 -18.54
C ASN A 259 1.40 14.17 -17.71
N LEU A 260 0.39 14.66 -16.98
CA LEU A 260 -0.48 13.82 -16.14
C LEU A 260 -1.19 12.71 -16.94
N LEU A 261 -1.39 12.87 -18.25
CA LEU A 261 -1.99 11.84 -19.10
C LEU A 261 -1.17 10.56 -19.16
N ASN A 262 0.14 10.63 -18.91
CA ASN A 262 1.00 9.44 -18.87
C ASN A 262 0.80 8.61 -17.60
N LEU A 263 0.20 9.19 -16.56
CA LEU A 263 -0.18 8.50 -15.33
C LEU A 263 -1.52 7.77 -15.46
N GLN A 264 -2.30 8.09 -16.49
CA GLN A 264 -3.60 7.51 -16.74
C GLN A 264 -3.45 6.21 -17.54
N ASN A 265 -4.12 5.16 -17.08
CA ASN A 265 -4.21 3.93 -17.85
C ASN A 265 -5.20 4.17 -19.01
N SER A 266 -4.70 4.32 -20.24
CA SER A 266 -5.58 4.45 -21.41
C SER A 266 -6.34 3.12 -21.60
N PRO A 267 -7.68 3.08 -21.52
CA PRO A 267 -8.40 1.82 -21.71
C PRO A 267 -8.10 1.25 -23.12
N PRO A 268 -8.10 -0.08 -23.29
CA PRO A 268 -7.69 -0.73 -24.54
C PRO A 268 -8.54 -0.31 -25.76
N THR A 269 -9.78 0.14 -25.54
CA THR A 269 -10.66 0.70 -26.57
C THR A 269 -10.20 2.07 -27.07
N ILE A 270 -9.87 2.98 -26.15
CA ILE A 270 -9.34 4.32 -26.50
C ILE A 270 -7.92 4.22 -27.05
N SER A 271 -7.06 3.34 -26.54
CA SER A 271 -5.68 3.23 -27.06
C SER A 271 -5.61 2.69 -28.48
N LYS A 272 -6.51 1.76 -28.85
CA LYS A 272 -6.62 1.20 -30.20
C LYS A 272 -7.09 2.26 -31.20
N ASN A 273 -8.17 2.97 -30.89
CA ASN A 273 -8.68 4.06 -31.72
C ASN A 273 -7.78 5.30 -31.74
N ARG A 274 -7.05 5.60 -30.66
CA ARG A 274 -6.12 6.76 -30.59
C ARG A 274 -4.89 6.57 -31.46
N ASN A 275 -4.36 5.35 -31.52
CA ASN A 275 -3.26 5.00 -32.41
C ASN A 275 -3.70 4.94 -33.88
N GLU A 276 -4.95 4.54 -34.14
CA GLU A 276 -5.54 4.53 -35.49
C GLU A 276 -5.94 5.95 -35.97
N ALA A 277 -6.40 6.83 -35.08
CA ALA A 277 -6.82 8.20 -35.41
C ALA A 277 -5.65 9.21 -35.52
N TYR A 278 -4.52 8.98 -34.85
CA TYR A 278 -3.34 9.85 -34.90
C TYR A 278 -2.03 9.05 -35.03
N PRO A 279 -1.77 8.40 -36.19
CA PRO A 279 -0.54 7.63 -36.43
C PRO A 279 0.74 8.51 -36.49
N ALA A 280 0.59 9.82 -36.65
CA ALA A 280 1.71 10.75 -36.83
C ALA A 280 2.13 11.46 -35.53
N ARG A 281 2.66 10.72 -34.55
CA ARG A 281 3.33 11.33 -33.37
C ARG A 281 4.80 10.95 -33.19
N ILE A 282 5.46 10.56 -34.28
CA ILE A 282 6.92 10.47 -34.36
C ILE A 282 7.39 11.56 -35.34
N LYS A 283 8.11 12.57 -34.79
CA LYS A 283 8.79 13.73 -35.44
C LYS A 283 8.15 15.12 -35.26
N LEU A 284 7.94 15.56 -34.01
CA LEU A 284 7.88 17.00 -33.71
C LEU A 284 9.18 17.57 -33.09
N ASN A 285 10.21 16.74 -32.89
CA ASN A 285 11.54 17.22 -32.45
C ASN A 285 12.47 17.62 -33.61
N SER A 286 12.10 17.35 -34.86
CA SER A 286 12.91 17.72 -36.04
C SER A 286 12.55 19.07 -36.65
N VAL A 287 11.41 19.67 -36.29
CA VAL A 287 10.97 20.97 -36.85
C VAL A 287 11.46 22.14 -35.98
N LEU A 288 11.49 21.99 -34.66
CA LEU A 288 11.96 23.05 -33.74
C LEU A 288 13.50 23.21 -33.67
N ARG A 289 14.26 22.36 -34.36
CA ARG A 289 15.73 22.46 -34.45
C ARG A 289 16.22 23.22 -35.69
N ARG A 290 15.32 23.61 -36.61
CA ARG A 290 15.67 24.34 -37.83
C ARG A 290 15.67 25.87 -37.70
N ASP A 291 15.03 26.41 -36.66
CA ASP A 291 14.93 27.87 -36.41
C ASP A 291 15.88 28.39 -35.31
N ARG A 292 16.92 27.63 -34.96
CA ARG A 292 18.08 28.15 -34.24
C ARG A 292 19.33 27.96 -35.08
N LYS A 293 19.47 28.80 -36.10
CA LYS A 293 20.76 29.22 -36.63
C LYS A 293 20.96 30.68 -36.28
#